data_AF-A0A2V1AYT7-F1
#
_entry.id   AF-A0A2V1AYT7-F1
#
_cell.length_a   1.000
_cell.length_b   1.000
_cell.length_c   1.000
_cell.angle_alpha   90.00
_cell.angle_beta   90.00
_cell.angle_gamma   90.00
#
_symmetry.space_group_name_H-M   'P 1'
#
loop_
_entity.id
_entity.type
_entity.pdbx_description
1 polymer ?
#
loop_
_entity_poly.entity_id
_entity_poly.type
_entity_poly.pdbx_seq_one_letter_code
_entity_poly.pdbx_strand_id
1 'polypeptide(L)'
;MLPKEKLEKLQTEYAILHLVYHRNHNQHRVAVWWRHLSMLHRGVRKVLRGIYEIEEAKKIKRREQLQKQVVATANHLVLRVMNRAYYHFNSVIALGQFVNLGFVLVASVSALRSLLLEIEGVGDRNVEVETKKTELDDDIGEEVAYESVSTPSVDIKPEPMVAMSFEEPKKEPKKKTEKRKSKGDGEKKKRKRSQSRLSTIFWMKKYL
;
A
#
# COMPACT_ATOMS: atom_id res chain seq x y z
N MET A 1 7.49 -29.12 -0.94
CA MET A 1 6.66 -28.53 0.15
C MET A 1 7.54 -27.62 0.98
N LEU A 2 6.97 -26.63 1.66
CA LEU A 2 7.76 -25.67 2.45
C LEU A 2 8.35 -26.33 3.72
N PRO A 3 9.62 -26.09 4.08
CA PRO A 3 10.18 -26.54 5.36
C PRO A 3 9.46 -25.90 6.57
N LYS A 4 9.31 -26.64 7.67
CA LYS A 4 8.57 -26.17 8.86
C LYS A 4 9.08 -24.84 9.41
N GLU A 5 10.39 -24.68 9.53
CA GLU A 5 11.01 -23.42 9.97
C GLU A 5 10.63 -22.21 9.10
N LYS A 6 10.48 -22.43 7.79
CA LYS A 6 10.10 -21.37 6.83
C LYS A 6 8.62 -21.04 6.94
N LEU A 7 7.78 -22.03 7.25
CA LEU A 7 6.37 -21.83 7.56
C LEU A 7 6.20 -21.04 8.88
N GLU A 8 6.99 -21.32 9.91
CA GLU A 8 7.01 -20.55 11.17
C GLU A 8 7.48 -19.11 10.96
N LYS A 9 8.53 -18.89 10.14
CA LYS A 9 8.97 -17.56 9.71
C LYS A 9 7.85 -16.81 8.96
N LEU A 10 7.14 -17.48 8.05
CA LEU A 10 6.00 -16.90 7.32
C LEU A 10 4.80 -16.56 8.23
N GLN A 11 4.52 -17.38 9.24
CA GLN A 11 3.53 -17.07 10.29
C GLN A 11 3.93 -15.84 11.10
N THR A 12 5.22 -15.73 11.45
CA THR A 12 5.77 -14.62 12.24
C THR A 12 5.66 -13.29 11.47
N GLU A 13 6.10 -13.25 10.21
CA GLU A 13 5.93 -12.08 9.34
C GLU A 13 4.46 -11.71 9.13
N TYR A 14 3.58 -12.70 8.94
CA TYR A 14 2.14 -12.45 8.87
C TYR A 14 1.58 -11.90 10.19
N ALA A 15 2.06 -12.34 11.35
CA ALA A 15 1.64 -11.82 12.65
C ALA A 15 2.05 -10.35 12.84
N ILE A 16 3.28 -9.98 12.46
CA ILE A 16 3.76 -8.59 12.44
C ILE A 16 2.87 -7.75 11.51
N LEU A 17 2.66 -8.20 10.27
CA LEU A 17 1.78 -7.54 9.29
C LEU A 17 0.33 -7.40 9.82
N HIS A 18 -0.16 -8.40 10.55
CA HIS A 18 -1.50 -8.40 11.14
C HIS A 18 -1.64 -7.40 12.30
N LEU A 19 -0.63 -7.26 13.14
CA LEU A 19 -0.59 -6.24 14.19
C LEU A 19 -0.53 -4.82 13.59
N VAL A 20 0.31 -4.60 12.57
CA VAL A 20 0.37 -3.34 11.81
C VAL A 20 -0.99 -3.04 11.16
N TYR A 21 -1.63 -4.03 10.54
CA TYR A 21 -2.96 -3.90 9.95
C TYR A 21 -4.02 -3.51 10.99
N HIS A 22 -4.07 -4.17 12.15
CA HIS A 22 -5.08 -3.86 13.17
C HIS A 22 -4.84 -2.54 13.90
N ARG A 23 -3.58 -2.14 14.12
CA ARG A 23 -3.24 -0.87 14.77
C ARG A 23 -3.64 0.34 13.94
N ASN A 24 -3.35 0.30 12.64
CA ASN A 24 -3.42 1.45 11.75
C ASN A 24 -4.77 1.57 10.98
N HIS A 25 -5.61 0.53 11.02
CA HIS A 25 -6.88 0.45 10.27
C HIS A 25 -7.78 1.68 10.42
N ASN A 26 -7.96 2.18 11.64
CA ASN A 26 -8.92 3.27 11.90
C ASN A 26 -8.40 4.65 11.46
N GLN A 27 -7.09 4.81 11.29
CA GLN A 27 -6.47 6.05 10.85
C GLN A 27 -6.34 6.12 9.32
N HIS A 28 -6.06 4.98 8.67
CA HIS A 28 -5.64 4.97 7.27
C HIS A 28 -6.59 4.24 6.30
N ARG A 29 -7.78 3.79 6.73
CA ARG A 29 -8.73 2.98 5.93
C ARG A 29 -9.02 3.49 4.51
N VAL A 30 -8.93 4.81 4.30
CA VAL A 30 -9.26 5.51 3.03
C VAL A 30 -8.01 5.73 2.16
N ALA A 31 -6.80 5.61 2.70
CA ALA A 31 -5.56 5.88 1.98
C ALA A 31 -5.30 4.85 0.87
N VAL A 32 -4.75 5.30 -0.27
CA VAL A 32 -4.50 4.42 -1.43
C VAL A 32 -3.60 3.24 -1.04
N TRP A 33 -2.50 3.48 -0.32
CA TRP A 33 -1.59 2.44 0.15
C TRP A 33 -2.27 1.44 1.10
N TRP A 34 -3.28 1.85 1.86
CA TRP A 34 -4.05 0.96 2.75
C TRP A 34 -4.76 -0.14 1.98
N ARG A 35 -5.26 0.15 0.78
CA ARG A 35 -5.85 -0.85 -0.13
C ARG A 35 -4.82 -1.91 -0.50
N HIS A 36 -3.56 -1.53 -0.74
CA HIS A 36 -2.49 -2.47 -1.10
C HIS A 36 -2.04 -3.33 0.08
N LEU A 37 -1.90 -2.74 1.28
CA LEU A 37 -1.72 -3.50 2.52
C LEU A 37 -2.89 -4.47 2.78
N SER A 38 -4.13 -4.04 2.54
CA SER A 38 -5.34 -4.87 2.69
C SER A 38 -5.36 -6.06 1.71
N MET A 39 -4.90 -5.87 0.47
CA MET A 39 -4.77 -6.95 -0.50
C MET A 39 -3.65 -7.92 -0.10
N LEU A 40 -2.48 -7.41 0.31
CA LEU A 40 -1.35 -8.21 0.78
C LEU A 40 -1.75 -9.08 1.99
N HIS A 41 -2.34 -8.47 3.02
CA HIS A 41 -2.77 -9.14 4.26
C HIS A 41 -3.81 -10.24 4.02
N ARG A 42 -4.75 -10.03 3.10
CA ARG A 42 -5.73 -11.05 2.68
C ARG A 42 -5.08 -12.16 1.87
N GLY A 43 -4.14 -11.82 0.98
CA GLY A 43 -3.39 -12.77 0.16
C GLY A 43 -2.54 -13.73 0.99
N VAL A 44 -1.70 -13.20 1.89
CA VAL A 44 -0.84 -14.02 2.77
C VAL A 44 -1.69 -14.93 3.66
N ARG A 45 -2.81 -14.44 4.21
CA ARG A 45 -3.76 -15.28 4.96
C ARG A 45 -4.33 -16.43 4.13
N LYS A 46 -4.65 -16.20 2.85
CA LYS A 46 -5.16 -17.25 1.96
C LYS A 46 -4.09 -18.30 1.65
N VAL A 47 -2.83 -17.89 1.46
CA VAL A 47 -1.69 -18.80 1.31
C VAL A 47 -1.50 -19.63 2.58
N LEU A 48 -1.34 -19.01 3.74
CA LEU A 48 -1.17 -19.70 5.03
C LEU A 48 -2.30 -20.68 5.31
N ARG A 49 -3.57 -20.27 5.17
CA ARG A 49 -4.72 -21.16 5.33
C ARG A 49 -4.64 -22.37 4.40
N GLY A 50 -4.33 -22.15 3.12
CA GLY A 50 -4.22 -23.23 2.14
C GLY A 50 -3.10 -24.21 2.46
N ILE A 51 -2.02 -23.78 3.12
CA ILE A 51 -0.95 -24.68 3.60
C ILE A 51 -1.48 -25.59 4.73
N TYR A 52 -2.17 -25.06 5.74
CA TYR A 52 -2.79 -25.90 6.78
C TYR A 52 -3.87 -26.84 6.19
N GLU A 53 -4.70 -26.36 5.24
CA GLU A 53 -5.69 -27.22 4.56
C GLU A 53 -5.03 -28.33 3.71
N ILE A 54 -3.78 -28.16 3.28
CA ILE A 54 -2.96 -29.18 2.59
C ILE A 54 -2.42 -30.22 3.59
N GLU A 55 -2.03 -29.81 4.80
CA GLU A 55 -1.55 -30.70 5.85
C GLU A 55 -2.68 -31.57 6.44
N GLU A 56 -3.88 -31.01 6.61
CA GLU A 56 -5.06 -31.75 7.08
C GLU A 56 -5.66 -32.71 6.01
N ALA A 57 -5.36 -32.49 4.72
CA ALA A 57 -6.01 -33.17 3.61
C ALA A 57 -5.59 -34.64 3.42
N LYS A 58 -6.24 -35.55 4.15
CA LYS A 58 -6.11 -37.03 4.02
C LYS A 58 -6.32 -37.62 2.61
N LYS A 59 -6.84 -36.86 1.63
CA LYS A 59 -7.08 -37.33 0.25
C LYS A 59 -6.08 -36.70 -0.72
N ILE A 60 -5.21 -37.53 -1.33
CA ILE A 60 -4.13 -37.12 -2.25
C ILE A 60 -4.63 -36.17 -3.35
N LYS A 61 -5.67 -36.55 -4.11
CA LYS A 61 -6.28 -35.70 -5.17
C LYS A 61 -6.75 -34.33 -4.67
N ARG A 62 -7.22 -34.21 -3.41
CA ARG A 62 -7.59 -32.93 -2.80
C ARG A 62 -6.35 -32.11 -2.44
N ARG A 63 -5.29 -32.76 -1.92
CA ARG A 63 -4.02 -32.11 -1.59
C ARG A 63 -3.38 -31.46 -2.82
N GLU A 64 -3.35 -32.17 -3.95
CA GLU A 64 -2.86 -31.65 -5.24
C GLU A 64 -3.67 -30.43 -5.74
N GLN A 65 -5.00 -30.50 -5.65
CA GLN A 65 -5.89 -29.40 -6.04
C GLN A 65 -5.66 -28.16 -5.17
N LEU A 66 -5.53 -28.34 -3.85
CA LEU A 66 -5.22 -27.26 -2.91
C LEU A 66 -3.82 -26.67 -3.17
N GLN A 67 -2.81 -27.51 -3.40
CA GLN A 67 -1.45 -27.08 -3.73
C GLN A 67 -1.43 -26.20 -4.99
N LYS A 68 -2.13 -26.60 -6.06
CA LYS A 68 -2.29 -25.78 -7.28
C LYS A 68 -2.98 -24.44 -6.99
N GLN A 69 -3.99 -24.40 -6.12
CA GLN A 69 -4.66 -23.16 -5.71
C GLN A 69 -3.79 -22.25 -4.83
N VAL A 70 -2.97 -22.81 -3.95
CA VAL A 70 -2.00 -22.08 -3.11
C VAL A 70 -0.92 -21.45 -3.99
N VAL A 71 -0.29 -22.24 -4.86
CA VAL A 71 0.74 -21.78 -5.80
C VAL A 71 0.20 -20.69 -6.73
N ALA A 72 -1.01 -20.85 -7.29
CA ALA A 72 -1.65 -19.81 -8.11
C ALA A 72 -1.94 -18.53 -7.31
N THR A 73 -2.31 -18.65 -6.03
CA THR A 73 -2.55 -17.50 -5.13
C THR A 73 -1.25 -16.77 -4.80
N ALA A 74 -0.18 -17.50 -4.48
CA ALA A 74 1.13 -16.96 -4.16
C ALA A 74 1.77 -16.27 -5.38
N ASN A 75 1.71 -16.89 -6.57
CA ASN A 75 2.15 -16.26 -7.83
C ASN A 75 1.39 -14.96 -8.11
N HIS A 76 0.06 -14.90 -7.93
CA HIS A 76 -0.69 -13.66 -8.07
C HIS A 76 -0.25 -12.58 -7.05
N LEU A 77 0.00 -12.99 -5.81
CA LEU A 77 0.41 -12.13 -4.70
C LEU A 77 1.79 -11.50 -4.97
N VAL A 78 2.79 -12.30 -5.34
CA VAL A 78 4.14 -11.82 -5.68
C VAL A 78 4.12 -10.95 -6.93
N LEU A 79 3.53 -11.45 -8.03
CA LEU A 79 3.72 -10.87 -9.36
C LEU A 79 2.82 -9.66 -9.66
N ARG A 80 1.67 -9.52 -9.00
CA ARG A 80 0.77 -8.35 -9.16
C ARG A 80 0.66 -7.49 -7.89
N VAL A 81 0.46 -8.09 -6.72
CA VAL A 81 0.11 -7.33 -5.51
C VAL A 81 1.34 -6.72 -4.87
N MET A 82 2.41 -7.49 -4.63
CA MET A 82 3.64 -7.01 -3.99
C MET A 82 4.35 -5.94 -4.83
N ASN A 83 4.47 -6.15 -6.15
CA ASN A 83 5.05 -5.15 -7.06
C ASN A 83 4.32 -3.80 -6.96
N ARG A 84 2.98 -3.78 -6.96
CA ARG A 84 2.19 -2.53 -6.81
C ARG A 84 2.22 -1.98 -5.38
N ALA A 85 2.26 -2.85 -4.37
CA ALA A 85 2.36 -2.44 -2.97
C ALA A 85 3.69 -1.73 -2.69
N TYR A 86 4.81 -2.23 -3.22
CA TYR A 86 6.13 -1.63 -3.08
C TYR A 86 6.15 -0.17 -3.53
N TYR A 87 5.67 0.16 -4.74
CA TYR A 87 5.59 1.54 -5.20
C TYR A 87 4.75 2.42 -4.26
N HIS A 88 3.55 1.97 -3.89
CA HIS A 88 2.68 2.74 -3.00
C HIS A 88 3.18 2.86 -1.56
N PHE A 89 4.05 1.96 -1.08
CA PHE A 89 4.70 2.07 0.23
C PHE A 89 5.91 3.01 0.18
N ASN A 90 6.68 3.02 -0.91
CA ASN A 90 7.68 4.05 -1.15
C ASN A 90 7.05 5.45 -1.28
N SER A 91 5.84 5.57 -1.85
CA SER A 91 5.09 6.83 -1.81
C SER A 91 4.78 7.33 -0.39
N VAL A 92 4.65 6.44 0.61
CA VAL A 92 4.45 6.82 2.02
C VAL A 92 5.74 7.32 2.66
N ILE A 93 6.89 6.77 2.25
CA ILE A 93 8.22 7.25 2.67
C ILE A 93 8.48 8.64 2.05
N ALA A 94 8.29 8.78 0.73
CA ALA A 94 8.50 10.03 0.00
C ALA A 94 7.60 11.18 0.48
N LEU A 95 6.39 10.89 0.98
CA LEU A 95 5.48 11.90 1.54
C LEU A 95 5.92 12.43 2.92
N GLY A 96 6.91 11.83 3.58
CA GLY A 96 7.45 12.27 4.87
C GLY A 96 6.55 12.03 6.10
N GLN A 97 5.23 12.09 5.95
CA GLN A 97 4.26 12.06 7.05
C GLN A 97 4.28 10.79 7.91
N PHE A 98 4.64 9.63 7.32
CA PHE A 98 4.58 8.33 8.00
C PHE A 98 5.80 7.43 7.66
N VAL A 99 6.99 8.02 7.54
CA VAL A 99 8.25 7.35 7.11
C VAL A 99 8.51 6.03 7.83
N ASN A 100 8.44 6.01 9.17
CA ASN A 100 8.70 4.79 9.96
C ASN A 100 7.72 3.65 9.62
N LEU A 101 6.45 3.97 9.34
CA LEU A 101 5.47 2.99 8.89
C LEU A 101 5.73 2.55 7.44
N GLY A 102 6.14 3.47 6.57
CA GLY A 102 6.58 3.16 5.21
C GLY A 102 7.74 2.15 5.19
N PHE A 103 8.79 2.36 5.99
CA PHE A 103 9.91 1.41 6.10
C PHE A 103 9.46 0.03 6.61
N VAL A 104 8.63 -0.04 7.65
CA VAL A 104 8.08 -1.32 8.15
C VAL A 104 7.28 -2.04 7.05
N LEU A 105 6.48 -1.32 6.26
CA LEU A 105 5.70 -1.90 5.17
C LEU A 105 6.56 -2.41 4.01
N VAL A 106 7.63 -1.69 3.66
CA VAL A 106 8.61 -2.16 2.64
C VAL A 106 9.40 -3.37 3.14
N ALA A 107 9.84 -3.36 4.41
CA ALA A 107 10.54 -4.48 5.04
C ALA A 107 9.69 -5.76 5.05
N SER A 108 8.43 -5.69 5.52
CA SER A 108 7.52 -6.84 5.49
C SER A 108 7.21 -7.30 4.05
N VAL A 109 7.11 -6.41 3.06
CA VAL A 109 6.97 -6.84 1.65
C VAL A 109 8.20 -7.63 1.19
N SER A 110 9.41 -7.20 1.54
CA SER A 110 10.65 -7.90 1.18
C SER A 110 10.73 -9.29 1.84
N ALA A 111 10.52 -9.36 3.16
CA ALA A 111 10.55 -10.61 3.91
C ALA A 111 9.49 -11.61 3.41
N LEU A 112 8.25 -11.15 3.23
CA LEU A 112 7.17 -11.97 2.68
C LEU A 112 7.44 -12.39 1.22
N ARG A 113 8.06 -11.53 0.39
CA ARG A 113 8.41 -11.91 -0.99
C ARG A 113 9.43 -13.03 -1.02
N SER A 114 10.49 -12.93 -0.20
CA SER A 114 11.52 -13.97 -0.09
C SER A 114 10.90 -15.31 0.32
N LEU A 115 10.14 -15.33 1.42
CA LEU A 115 9.47 -16.54 1.92
C LEU A 115 8.42 -17.13 0.97
N LEU A 116 7.82 -16.32 0.08
CA LEU A 116 6.87 -16.81 -0.93
C LEU A 116 7.54 -17.33 -2.20
N LEU A 117 8.76 -16.89 -2.54
CA LEU A 117 9.55 -17.44 -3.65
C LEU A 117 10.18 -18.79 -3.29
N GLU A 118 10.35 -19.09 -2.01
CA GLU A 118 10.76 -20.43 -1.53
C GLU A 118 9.63 -21.49 -1.62
N ILE A 119 8.41 -21.11 -2.02
CA ILE A 119 7.34 -22.06 -2.28
C ILE A 119 7.52 -22.65 -3.69
N GLU A 120 7.94 -23.92 -3.75
CA GLU A 120 7.92 -24.80 -4.93
C GLU A 120 6.71 -24.52 -5.87
N GLY A 121 6.98 -24.08 -7.11
CA GLY A 121 5.97 -23.65 -8.08
C GLY A 121 5.70 -22.12 -8.13
N VAL A 122 6.30 -21.32 -7.25
CA VAL A 122 6.10 -19.86 -7.16
C VAL A 122 7.36 -19.14 -7.64
N GLY A 123 7.21 -18.33 -8.68
CA GLY A 123 8.34 -17.80 -9.44
C GLY A 123 8.54 -18.50 -10.78
N ASP A 124 8.04 -19.73 -10.93
CA ASP A 124 8.04 -20.54 -12.17
C ASP A 124 7.12 -19.98 -13.27
N ARG A 125 7.40 -18.74 -13.67
CA ARG A 125 7.24 -18.35 -15.05
C ARG A 125 8.58 -18.62 -15.72
N ASN A 126 8.57 -19.41 -16.79
CA ASN A 126 9.54 -19.26 -17.86
C ASN A 126 9.33 -17.88 -18.51
N VAL A 127 9.79 -16.83 -17.83
CA VAL A 127 10.33 -15.68 -18.50
C VAL A 127 11.81 -15.98 -18.60
N GLU A 128 12.20 -16.52 -19.75
CA GLU A 128 13.56 -16.40 -20.24
C GLU A 128 13.82 -14.91 -20.45
N VAL A 129 14.15 -14.22 -19.35
CA VAL A 129 14.67 -12.87 -19.40
C VAL A 129 16.07 -13.02 -19.97
N GLU A 130 16.16 -12.99 -21.30
CA GLU A 130 17.39 -12.58 -21.96
C GLU A 130 17.89 -11.35 -21.20
N THR A 131 19.00 -11.52 -20.49
CA THR A 131 19.63 -10.39 -19.80
C THR A 131 20.38 -9.61 -20.87
N LYS A 132 19.60 -8.93 -21.73
CA LYS A 132 20.09 -7.76 -22.42
C LYS A 132 20.52 -6.81 -21.31
N LYS A 133 21.83 -6.79 -21.11
CA LYS A 133 22.52 -5.60 -20.66
C LYS A 133 22.16 -4.52 -21.67
N THR A 134 21.11 -3.77 -21.38
CA THR A 134 21.09 -2.38 -21.80
C THR A 134 22.23 -1.78 -21.00
N GLU A 135 23.40 -1.67 -21.63
CA GLU A 135 24.45 -0.81 -21.12
C GLU A 135 23.83 0.58 -21.10
N LEU A 136 23.59 1.07 -19.88
CA LEU A 136 23.18 2.43 -19.66
C LEU A 136 24.46 3.24 -19.84
N ASP A 137 24.66 3.78 -21.03
CA ASP A 137 25.52 4.95 -21.17
C ASP A 137 24.93 6.03 -20.24
N ASP A 138 25.63 6.30 -19.14
CA ASP A 138 25.42 7.50 -18.33
C ASP A 138 25.93 8.70 -19.15
N ASP A 139 25.18 9.05 -20.20
CA ASP A 139 25.42 10.18 -21.08
C ASP A 139 25.17 11.47 -20.30
N ILE A 140 26.20 11.87 -19.54
CA ILE A 140 26.24 13.07 -18.73
C ILE A 140 26.08 14.28 -19.65
N GLY A 141 25.03 15.05 -19.38
CA GLY A 141 24.48 16.03 -20.32
C GLY A 141 25.50 17.01 -20.89
N GLU A 142 25.44 17.16 -22.22
CA GLU A 142 26.27 18.05 -23.03
C GLU A 142 26.24 19.49 -22.51
N GLU A 143 27.43 20.07 -22.27
CA GLU A 143 27.57 21.42 -21.72
C GLU A 143 27.36 22.46 -22.84
N VAL A 144 26.15 23.00 -22.92
CA VAL A 144 25.80 24.04 -23.89
C VAL A 144 26.54 25.34 -23.58
N ALA A 145 27.69 25.54 -24.23
CA ALA A 145 28.42 26.79 -24.20
C ALA A 145 27.56 27.93 -24.77
N TYR A 146 27.29 28.93 -23.95
CA TYR A 146 26.54 30.12 -24.35
C TYR A 146 27.44 31.08 -25.13
N GLU A 147 27.44 30.98 -26.46
CA GLU A 147 28.02 32.03 -27.29
C GLU A 147 27.31 33.36 -27.01
N SER A 148 28.09 34.36 -26.61
CA SER A 148 27.60 35.70 -26.29
C SER A 148 27.27 36.45 -27.58
N VAL A 149 26.07 36.21 -28.11
CA VAL A 149 25.56 36.88 -29.33
C VAL A 149 25.53 38.39 -29.12
N SER A 150 26.52 39.08 -29.69
CA SER A 150 26.61 40.53 -29.67
C SER A 150 25.47 41.14 -30.48
N THR A 151 24.89 42.22 -29.96
CA THR A 151 23.66 42.82 -30.49
C THR A 151 23.86 43.57 -31.81
N PRO A 152 23.09 43.27 -32.88
CA PRO A 152 22.79 44.22 -33.93
C PRO A 152 21.59 45.08 -33.51
N SER A 153 21.77 46.39 -33.44
CA SER A 153 20.70 47.36 -33.14
C SER A 153 19.68 47.47 -34.28
N VAL A 154 18.38 47.41 -33.96
CA VAL A 154 17.29 47.79 -34.86
C VAL A 154 16.29 48.65 -34.10
N ASP A 155 16.14 49.92 -34.50
CA ASP A 155 15.21 50.87 -33.89
C ASP A 155 13.74 50.52 -34.20
N ILE A 156 12.98 50.18 -33.15
CA ILE A 156 11.51 50.19 -33.19
C ILE A 156 11.01 50.93 -31.94
N LYS A 157 10.15 51.93 -32.15
CA LYS A 157 9.64 52.81 -31.09
C LYS A 157 8.61 52.07 -30.20
N PRO A 158 8.58 52.32 -28.89
CA PRO A 158 7.62 51.69 -27.98
C PRO A 158 6.24 52.36 -28.04
N GLU A 159 5.20 51.56 -28.29
CA GLU A 159 3.80 51.88 -27.98
C GLU A 159 3.39 51.20 -26.64
N PRO A 160 2.47 51.78 -25.85
CA PRO A 160 2.42 51.54 -24.41
C PRO A 160 1.69 50.27 -23.96
N MET A 161 2.10 49.77 -22.79
CA MET A 161 1.47 48.63 -22.10
C MET A 161 0.06 48.96 -21.61
N VAL A 162 -0.95 48.24 -22.09
CA VAL A 162 -2.30 48.27 -21.50
C VAL A 162 -2.34 47.37 -20.27
N ALA A 163 -2.24 47.97 -19.08
CA ALA A 163 -2.51 47.29 -17.83
C ALA A 163 -4.02 47.11 -17.63
N MET A 164 -4.49 45.86 -17.53
CA MET A 164 -5.83 45.59 -17.00
C MET A 164 -5.75 45.36 -15.49
N SER A 165 -6.55 46.15 -14.76
CA SER A 165 -6.50 46.29 -13.31
C SER A 165 -7.19 45.15 -12.54
N PHE A 166 -6.67 44.87 -11.35
CA PHE A 166 -7.26 43.99 -10.35
C PHE A 166 -8.34 44.74 -9.56
N GLU A 167 -9.59 44.26 -9.56
CA GLU A 167 -10.68 44.85 -8.77
C GLU A 167 -11.17 43.91 -7.66
N GLU A 168 -11.11 44.37 -6.40
CA GLU A 168 -11.69 43.70 -5.23
C GLU A 168 -13.05 44.29 -4.83
N PRO A 169 -14.12 43.48 -4.71
CA PRO A 169 -15.35 43.90 -4.04
C PRO A 169 -15.19 43.90 -2.50
N LYS A 170 -15.53 45.03 -1.85
CA LYS A 170 -15.37 45.25 -0.39
C LYS A 170 -16.60 44.83 0.44
N LYS A 171 -16.39 44.64 1.76
CA LYS A 171 -17.41 44.36 2.82
C LYS A 171 -18.13 45.66 3.26
N GLU A 172 -19.25 45.71 4.00
CA GLU A 172 -20.05 44.73 4.79
C GLU A 172 -21.58 44.95 4.44
N PRO A 173 -22.62 45.25 5.29
CA PRO A 173 -22.84 45.11 6.73
C PRO A 173 -24.13 44.36 7.24
N LYS A 174 -23.97 43.77 8.43
CA LYS A 174 -24.94 43.21 9.44
C LYS A 174 -26.44 43.63 9.43
N LYS A 175 -27.36 42.65 9.64
CA LYS A 175 -28.13 42.45 10.91
C LYS A 175 -29.02 41.17 11.01
N LYS A 176 -29.59 40.97 12.21
CA LYS A 176 -30.32 39.81 12.82
C LYS A 176 -31.71 39.55 12.20
N THR A 177 -32.55 38.55 12.54
CA THR A 177 -32.80 37.68 13.75
C THR A 177 -33.59 36.40 13.26
N GLU A 178 -34.07 35.37 13.97
CA GLU A 178 -34.29 35.00 15.40
C GLU A 178 -34.20 33.46 15.64
N LYS A 179 -35.32 32.70 15.60
CA LYS A 179 -35.41 31.30 16.12
C LYS A 179 -36.46 30.44 15.40
N ARG A 180 -36.25 29.11 15.39
CA ARG A 180 -37.33 28.13 15.70
C ARG A 180 -36.80 26.89 16.45
N LYS A 181 -37.41 26.61 17.59
CA LYS A 181 -37.39 25.36 18.40
C LYS A 181 -38.65 24.52 18.02
N SER A 182 -38.87 23.24 18.35
CA SER A 182 -38.11 22.10 18.95
C SER A 182 -39.03 20.85 19.05
N LYS A 183 -38.53 19.72 19.60
CA LYS A 183 -39.21 18.42 19.95
C LYS A 183 -39.28 17.41 18.78
N GLY A 184 -39.33 16.08 19.01
CA GLY A 184 -39.09 15.27 20.23
C GLY A 184 -37.80 14.44 20.09
N ASP A 185 -37.07 14.08 21.16
CA ASP A 185 -37.36 13.10 22.23
C ASP A 185 -37.11 11.63 21.79
N GLY A 186 -36.38 10.85 22.60
CA GLY A 186 -35.81 9.55 22.18
C GLY A 186 -34.64 8.99 23.01
N GLU A 187 -34.95 8.45 24.19
CA GLU A 187 -34.24 7.39 24.95
C GLU A 187 -32.68 7.32 25.03
N LYS A 188 -32.11 7.56 26.22
CA LYS A 188 -30.69 7.30 26.55
C LYS A 188 -30.40 5.81 26.83
N LYS A 189 -29.99 5.01 25.83
CA LYS A 189 -29.55 3.61 26.06
C LYS A 189 -28.03 3.43 26.24
N LYS A 190 -27.53 3.55 27.47
CA LYS A 190 -26.13 3.21 27.85
C LYS A 190 -25.85 1.71 27.62
N ARG A 191 -25.17 1.33 26.53
CA ARG A 191 -24.54 -0.01 26.42
C ARG A 191 -23.13 0.02 27.02
N LYS A 192 -22.96 -0.61 28.20
CA LYS A 192 -21.63 -0.87 28.81
C LYS A 192 -20.77 -1.65 27.80
N ARG A 193 -19.60 -1.12 27.42
CA ARG A 193 -18.62 -1.86 26.61
C ARG A 193 -17.58 -2.52 27.51
N SER A 194 -18.02 -3.53 28.25
CA SER A 194 -17.15 -4.52 28.91
C SER A 194 -17.22 -5.84 28.14
N GLN A 195 -16.16 -6.64 28.23
CA GLN A 195 -15.75 -7.70 27.28
C GLN A 195 -15.17 -7.18 25.94
N SER A 196 -14.01 -7.67 25.49
CA SER A 196 -12.94 -8.35 26.24
C SER A 196 -11.61 -8.15 25.50
N ARG A 197 -10.52 -7.90 26.21
CA ARG A 197 -9.15 -7.96 25.62
C ARG A 197 -8.67 -9.40 25.43
N LEU A 198 -9.34 -10.38 26.05
CA LEU A 198 -8.97 -11.81 26.00
C LEU A 198 -9.58 -12.55 24.79
N SER A 199 -10.60 -11.99 24.13
CA SER A 199 -11.23 -12.67 22.97
C SER A 199 -10.30 -12.78 21.77
N THR A 200 -9.37 -11.84 21.58
CA THR A 200 -8.32 -11.93 20.55
C THR A 200 -7.37 -13.10 20.81
N ILE A 201 -6.98 -13.32 22.08
CA ILE A 201 -6.10 -14.43 22.49
C ILE A 201 -6.81 -15.77 22.30
N PHE A 202 -8.10 -15.84 22.67
CA PHE A 202 -8.91 -17.05 22.49
C PHE A 202 -9.11 -17.43 21.01
N TRP A 203 -9.01 -16.48 20.07
CA TRP A 203 -9.13 -16.77 18.64
C TRP A 203 -7.87 -17.44 18.05
N MET A 204 -6.67 -17.08 18.52
CA MET A 204 -5.43 -17.78 18.10
C MET A 204 -5.43 -19.24 18.54
N LYS A 205 -5.88 -19.54 19.77
CA LYS A 205 -5.83 -20.89 20.36
C LYS A 205 -6.91 -21.87 19.83
N LYS A 206 -7.58 -21.55 18.72
CA LYS A 206 -8.51 -22.42 18.00
C LYS A 206 -8.08 -22.70 16.55
N TYR A 207 -6.96 -22.12 16.11
CA TYR A 207 -6.37 -22.28 14.78
C TYR A 207 -4.83 -22.41 14.86
N LEU A 208 -4.38 -23.03 15.96
CA LEU A 208 -3.04 -23.54 16.27
C LEU A 208 -3.23 -25.00 16.71
#